data_AF-A0A6I5CB27-F1
#
_entry.id   AF-A0A6I5CB27-F1
#
_cell.length_a   1.000
_cell.length_b   1.000
_cell.length_c   1.000
_cell.angle_alpha   90.00
_cell.angle_beta   90.00
_cell.angle_gamma   90.00
#
_symmetry.space_group_name_H-M   'P 1'
#
loop_
_entity.id
_entity.type
_entity.pdbx_description
1 polymer ?
#
loop_
_entity_poly.entity_id
_entity_poly.type
_entity_poly.pdbx_seq_one_letter_code
_entity_poly.pdbx_strand_id
1 'polypeptide(L)'
;GPGGGDMVKHGEAVALGMTAAADVAHRAGLLDAEGLAVHEELVDRIGICRCLTVGIAPETVLHHIAYDNKRGYRSCDGSEVAMVLLRAVGAPLNAEQRYLTPVPQTLVAAAVHDLLRRGKECTAGHGPS
;
A
#
# COMPACT_ATOMS: atom_id res chain seq x y z
N GLY A 1 16.64 13.37 -25.62
CA GLY A 1 17.25 12.11 -25.15
C GLY A 1 16.29 11.45 -24.19
N PRO A 2 16.21 10.11 -24.12
CA PRO A 2 15.10 9.41 -23.49
C PRO A 2 15.15 9.64 -21.98
N GLY A 3 14.21 10.44 -21.47
CA GLY A 3 13.96 10.53 -20.03
C GLY A 3 13.34 9.22 -19.61
N GLY A 4 14.16 8.36 -19.00
CA GLY A 4 13.69 7.09 -18.44
C GLY A 4 12.55 7.38 -17.47
N GLY A 5 11.36 6.89 -17.79
CA GLY A 5 10.35 6.69 -16.77
C GLY A 5 10.95 5.70 -15.80
N ASP A 6 11.42 6.18 -14.66
CA ASP A 6 12.03 5.33 -13.63
C ASP A 6 10.99 4.28 -13.22
N MET A 7 11.24 3.07 -13.72
CA MET A 7 10.45 1.90 -13.43
C MET A 7 10.66 1.62 -11.94
N VAL A 8 9.59 1.69 -11.15
CA VAL A 8 9.65 1.42 -9.70
C VAL A 8 10.36 0.09 -9.49
N LYS A 9 11.49 0.08 -8.77
CA LYS A 9 12.20 -1.16 -8.49
C LYS A 9 11.30 -2.06 -7.66
N HIS A 10 11.38 -3.37 -7.86
CA HIS A 10 10.53 -4.33 -7.14
C HIS A 10 10.51 -4.10 -5.61
N GLY A 11 11.68 -3.83 -5.01
CA GLY A 11 11.77 -3.53 -3.58
C GLY A 11 11.04 -2.25 -3.14
N GLU A 12 11.02 -1.21 -3.98
CA GLU A 12 10.28 0.04 -3.73
C GLU A 12 8.77 -0.20 -3.82
N ALA A 13 8.33 -0.96 -4.82
CA ALA A 13 6.93 -1.34 -4.97
C ALA A 13 6.44 -2.16 -3.76
N VAL A 14 7.28 -3.06 -3.24
CA VAL A 14 6.97 -3.87 -2.05
C VAL A 14 6.89 -2.98 -0.80
N ALA A 15 7.85 -2.07 -0.58
CA ALA A 15 7.83 -1.15 0.56
C ALA A 15 6.59 -0.24 0.59
N LEU A 16 6.19 0.27 -0.57
CA LEU A 16 4.98 1.07 -0.72
C LEU A 16 3.72 0.23 -0.51
N GLY A 17 3.71 -1.00 -1.03
CA GLY A 17 2.64 -1.96 -0.77
C GLY A 17 2.48 -2.29 0.71
N MET A 18 3.57 -2.45 1.45
CA MET A 18 3.55 -2.68 2.90
C MET A 18 3.01 -1.47 3.66
N THR A 19 3.38 -0.25 3.25
CA THR A 19 2.86 0.99 3.84
C THR A 19 1.36 1.13 3.60
N ALA A 20 0.90 0.87 2.37
CA ALA A 20 -0.51 0.87 2.03
C ALA A 20 -1.30 -0.19 2.81
N ALA A 21 -0.75 -1.40 2.96
CA ALA A 21 -1.37 -2.46 3.76
C ALA A 21 -1.48 -2.10 5.25
N ALA A 22 -0.46 -1.43 5.81
CA ALA A 22 -0.50 -0.93 7.19
C ALA A 22 -1.57 0.15 7.36
N ASP A 23 -1.69 1.09 6.42
CA ASP A 23 -2.74 2.12 6.44
C ASP A 23 -4.15 1.51 6.33
N VAL A 24 -4.34 0.52 5.47
CA VAL A 24 -5.61 -0.23 5.39
C VAL A 24 -5.92 -0.95 6.71
N ALA A 25 -4.94 -1.61 7.32
CA ALA A 25 -5.12 -2.26 8.62
C ALA A 25 -5.46 -1.26 9.73
N HIS A 26 -4.85 -0.08 9.72
CA HIS A 26 -5.15 0.99 10.66
C HIS A 26 -6.58 1.52 10.49
N ARG A 27 -6.99 1.83 9.25
CA ARG A 27 -8.36 2.29 8.94
C ARG A 27 -9.43 1.25 9.27
N ALA A 28 -9.08 -0.03 9.18
CA ALA A 28 -9.95 -1.14 9.58
C ALA A 28 -10.00 -1.35 11.11
N GLY A 29 -9.26 -0.57 11.90
CA GLY A 29 -9.17 -0.71 13.36
C GLY A 29 -8.37 -1.93 13.83
N LEU A 30 -7.56 -2.53 12.95
CA LEU A 30 -6.79 -3.75 13.21
C LEU A 30 -5.35 -3.47 13.65
N LEU A 31 -4.83 -2.29 13.31
CA LEU A 31 -3.49 -1.80 13.66
C LEU A 31 -3.63 -0.43 14.35
N ASP A 32 -2.88 -0.21 15.42
CA ASP A 32 -2.84 1.10 16.10
C ASP A 32 -1.93 2.11 15.37
N ALA A 33 -1.98 3.36 15.80
CA ALA A 33 -1.19 4.44 15.20
C ALA A 33 0.33 4.23 15.40
N GLU A 34 0.73 3.61 16.51
CA GLU A 34 2.13 3.27 16.78
C GLU A 34 2.65 2.22 15.80
N GLY A 35 1.87 1.16 15.55
CA GLY A 35 2.20 0.13 14.57
C GLY A 35 2.29 0.68 13.14
N LEU A 36 1.41 1.61 12.78
CA LEU A 36 1.50 2.33 11.50
C LEU A 36 2.77 3.18 11.41
N ALA A 37 3.11 3.94 12.45
CA ALA A 37 4.29 4.78 12.49
C ALA A 37 5.60 3.97 12.33
N VAL A 38 5.68 2.76 12.90
CA VAL A 38 6.85 1.89 12.70
C VAL A 38 7.02 1.49 11.23
N HIS A 39 5.94 1.24 10.50
CA HIS A 39 6.04 0.92 9.07
C HIS A 39 6.56 2.12 8.27
N GLU A 40 6.09 3.32 8.60
CA GLU A 40 6.57 4.55 7.97
C GLU A 40 8.06 4.82 8.29
N GLU A 41 8.47 4.64 9.55
CA GLU A 41 9.88 4.81 9.97
C GLU A 41 10.81 3.83 9.27
N LEU A 42 10.41 2.55 9.15
CA LEU A 42 11.22 1.55 8.47
C LEU A 42 11.44 1.89 7.00
N VAL A 43 10.42 2.41 6.31
CA VAL A 43 10.53 2.85 4.91
C VAL A 43 11.41 4.09 4.77
N ASP A 44 11.34 5.03 5.72
CA ASP A 44 12.26 6.17 5.75
C ASP A 44 13.72 5.74 5.93
N ARG A 45 13.98 4.79 6.82
CA ARG A 45 15.35 4.36 7.16
C ARG A 45 16.05 3.60 6.03
N ILE A 46 15.29 2.96 5.15
CA ILE A 46 15.82 2.32 3.94
C ILE A 46 15.99 3.30 2.77
N GLY A 47 15.68 4.59 2.98
CA GLY A 47 15.85 5.65 1.98
C GLY A 47 14.88 5.54 0.81
N ILE A 48 13.79 4.79 0.96
CA ILE A 48 12.77 4.67 -0.07
C ILE A 48 11.82 5.84 0.08
N CYS A 49 11.61 6.56 -1.02
CA CYS A 49 10.64 7.62 -1.05
C CYS A 49 9.25 7.03 -0.77
N ARG A 50 8.61 7.46 0.33
CA ARG A 50 7.22 7.10 0.70
C ARG A 50 6.18 7.60 -0.32
N CYS A 51 6.66 8.31 -1.33
CA CYS A 51 5.91 8.99 -2.36
C CYS A 51 6.09 8.22 -3.67
N LEU A 52 4.99 7.72 -4.22
CA LEU A 52 5.00 7.12 -5.55
C LEU A 52 5.06 8.26 -6.57
N THR A 53 6.27 8.59 -7.03
CA THR A 53 6.55 9.70 -7.98
C THR A 53 6.25 9.35 -9.43
N VAL A 54 5.80 8.13 -9.69
CA VAL A 54 5.45 7.68 -11.04
C VAL A 54 4.04 8.18 -11.35
N GLY A 55 3.83 8.72 -12.56
CA GLY A 55 2.54 9.16 -13.09
C GLY A 55 1.52 8.03 -13.30
N ILE A 56 1.43 7.10 -12.36
CA ILE A 56 0.47 6.01 -12.34
C ILE A 56 -0.88 6.59 -11.93
N ALA A 57 -1.86 6.41 -12.79
CA ALA A 57 -3.25 6.73 -12.49
C ALA A 57 -3.74 5.84 -11.32
N PRO A 58 -4.35 6.40 -10.25
CA PRO A 58 -4.90 5.62 -9.14
C PRO A 58 -5.77 4.44 -9.61
N GLU A 59 -6.52 4.65 -10.68
CA GLU A 59 -7.42 3.68 -11.30
C GLU A 59 -6.67 2.44 -11.79
N THR A 60 -5.44 2.60 -12.32
CA THR A 60 -4.59 1.50 -12.75
C THR A 60 -4.14 0.64 -11.57
N VAL A 61 -3.77 1.28 -10.45
CA VAL A 61 -3.37 0.57 -9.22
C VAL A 61 -4.56 -0.21 -8.67
N LEU A 62 -5.73 0.44 -8.59
CA LEU A 62 -6.95 -0.19 -8.09
C LEU A 62 -7.43 -1.33 -8.98
N HIS A 63 -7.32 -1.18 -10.30
CA HIS A 63 -7.59 -2.25 -11.24
C HIS A 63 -6.67 -3.45 -10.97
N HIS A 64 -5.35 -3.25 -10.89
CA HIS A 64 -4.43 -4.35 -10.59
C HIS A 64 -4.70 -5.03 -9.25
N ILE A 65 -5.08 -4.27 -8.21
CA ILE A 65 -5.46 -4.84 -6.91
C ILE A 65 -6.76 -5.66 -7.00
N ALA A 66 -7.77 -5.17 -7.73
CA ALA A 66 -9.04 -5.89 -7.92
C ALA A 66 -8.88 -7.22 -8.67
N TYR A 67 -7.87 -7.31 -9.54
CA TYR A 67 -7.51 -8.53 -10.28
C TYR A 67 -6.32 -9.28 -9.67
N ASP A 68 -5.85 -8.92 -8.47
CA ASP A 68 -4.74 -9.61 -7.81
C ASP A 68 -5.12 -11.09 -7.57
N ASN A 69 -4.20 -11.98 -7.93
CA ASN A 69 -4.43 -13.43 -8.03
C ASN A 69 -4.72 -14.12 -6.68
N LYS A 70 -4.83 -13.36 -5.58
CA LYS A 70 -5.19 -13.87 -4.25
C LYS A 70 -6.67 -14.25 -4.11
N ARG A 71 -7.54 -13.82 -5.05
CA ARG A 71 -8.97 -14.21 -5.11
C ARG A 71 -9.20 -15.73 -5.13
N GLY A 72 -8.27 -16.52 -5.67
CA GLY A 72 -8.39 -17.99 -5.72
C GLY A 72 -8.33 -18.69 -4.36
N TYR A 73 -7.82 -18.03 -3.32
CA TYR A 73 -7.62 -18.62 -1.98
C TYR A 73 -8.77 -18.33 -1.00
N ARG A 74 -9.58 -17.29 -1.28
CA ARG A 74 -10.79 -16.94 -0.53
C ARG A 74 -11.78 -16.20 -1.43
N SER A 75 -13.04 -16.65 -1.42
CA SER A 75 -14.15 -15.95 -2.06
C SER A 75 -14.39 -14.63 -1.35
N CYS A 76 -13.95 -13.53 -1.96
CA CYS A 76 -14.42 -12.19 -1.62
C CYS A 76 -15.70 -11.93 -2.42
N ASP A 77 -16.66 -11.20 -1.85
CA ASP A 77 -17.70 -10.63 -2.69
C ASP A 77 -17.09 -9.58 -3.63
N GLY A 78 -17.78 -9.20 -4.70
CA GLY A 78 -17.23 -8.27 -5.70
C GLY A 78 -16.84 -6.88 -5.15
N SER A 79 -17.11 -6.58 -3.88
CA SER A 79 -16.82 -5.32 -3.18
C SER A 79 -15.63 -5.38 -2.22
N GLU A 80 -15.04 -6.57 -2.03
CA GLU A 80 -13.92 -6.82 -1.13
C GLU A 80 -12.66 -7.30 -1.88
N VAL A 81 -11.50 -7.09 -1.25
CA VAL A 81 -10.20 -7.61 -1.71
C VAL A 81 -9.53 -8.37 -0.58
N ALA A 82 -8.92 -9.50 -0.90
CA ALA A 82 -8.14 -10.29 0.06
C ALA A 82 -6.74 -9.68 0.22
N MET A 83 -6.43 -9.17 1.42
CA MET A 83 -5.13 -8.62 1.76
C MET A 83 -4.46 -9.37 2.91
N VAL A 84 -3.12 -9.39 2.91
CA VAL A 84 -2.33 -9.80 4.08
C VAL A 84 -2.16 -8.56 4.95
N LEU A 85 -2.73 -8.59 6.15
CA LEU A 85 -2.68 -7.49 7.10
C LEU A 85 -1.96 -7.92 8.38
N LEU A 86 -1.45 -6.95 9.13
CA LEU A 86 -0.80 -7.17 10.42
C LEU A 86 -1.66 -6.56 11.54
N ARG A 87 -1.67 -7.22 12.70
CA ARG A 87 -2.20 -6.63 13.96
C ARG A 87 -1.14 -5.85 14.73
N ALA A 88 0.13 -6.23 14.55
CA ALA A 88 1.30 -5.54 15.06
C ALA A 88 2.50 -5.92 14.20
N VAL A 89 3.62 -5.20 14.36
CA VAL A 89 4.89 -5.55 13.69
C VAL A 89 5.28 -6.98 14.05
N GLY A 90 5.53 -7.81 13.03
CA GLY A 90 5.84 -9.23 13.20
C GLY A 90 4.65 -10.14 13.56
N ALA A 91 3.44 -9.59 13.70
CA ALA A 91 2.23 -10.32 14.07
C ALA A 91 1.17 -10.26 12.95
N PRO A 92 1.17 -11.22 12.01
CA PRO A 92 0.17 -11.26 10.96
C PRO A 92 -1.23 -11.51 11.51
N LEU A 93 -2.22 -10.88 10.86
CA LEU A 93 -3.62 -11.15 11.11
C LEU A 93 -3.94 -12.53 10.55
N ASN A 94 -4.01 -13.52 11.45
CA ASN A 94 -4.44 -14.86 11.14
C ASN A 94 -5.92 -14.99 11.52
N ALA A 95 -6.78 -15.01 10.51
CA ALA A 95 -8.20 -15.33 10.66
C ALA A 95 -8.43 -16.76 10.14
N GLU A 96 -8.84 -17.67 11.02
CA GLU A 96 -9.20 -19.05 10.65
C GLU A 96 -8.10 -19.83 9.91
N GLN A 97 -6.84 -19.71 10.35
CA GLN A 97 -5.66 -20.31 9.70
C GLN A 97 -5.39 -19.79 8.29
N ARG A 98 -5.92 -18.62 7.94
CA ARG A 98 -5.66 -17.93 6.67
C ARG A 98 -5.09 -16.55 6.95
N TYR A 99 -4.05 -16.20 6.20
CA TYR A 99 -3.42 -14.87 6.24
C TYR A 99 -4.08 -13.86 5.29
N LEU A 100 -5.25 -14.19 4.75
CA LEU A 100 -5.99 -13.36 3.82
C LEU A 100 -7.25 -12.83 4.50
N THR A 101 -7.20 -11.53 4.81
CA THR A 101 -8.29 -10.78 5.41
C THR A 101 -9.06 -10.06 4.30
N PRO A 102 -10.37 -10.29 4.16
CA PRO A 102 -11.22 -9.49 3.29
C PRO A 102 -11.26 -8.06 3.81
N VAL A 103 -11.03 -7.09 2.93
CA VAL A 103 -11.20 -5.67 3.22
C VAL A 103 -12.05 -5.00 2.16
N PRO A 104 -12.91 -4.03 2.54
CA PRO A 104 -13.67 -3.24 1.58
C PRO A 104 -12.74 -2.54 0.58
N GLN A 105 -13.08 -2.61 -0.72
CA GLN A 105 -12.36 -1.90 -1.78
C GLN A 105 -12.24 -0.39 -1.51
N THR A 106 -13.21 0.19 -0.81
CA THR A 106 -13.23 1.60 -0.44
C THR A 106 -12.08 1.99 0.48
N LEU A 107 -11.70 1.13 1.43
CA LEU A 107 -10.55 1.38 2.33
C LEU A 107 -9.23 1.29 1.56
N VAL A 108 -9.12 0.31 0.66
CA VAL A 108 -7.95 0.16 -0.21
C VAL A 108 -7.80 1.37 -1.13
N ALA A 109 -8.91 1.83 -1.73
CA ALA A 109 -8.92 3.03 -2.56
C ALA A 109 -8.46 4.26 -1.79
N ALA A 110 -8.96 4.46 -0.57
CA ALA A 110 -8.56 5.59 0.26
C ALA A 110 -7.05 5.57 0.58
N ALA A 111 -6.49 4.40 0.92
CA ALA A 111 -5.06 4.24 1.18
C ALA A 111 -4.19 4.52 -0.05
N VAL A 112 -4.58 4.00 -1.21
CA VAL A 112 -3.88 4.26 -2.49
C VAL A 112 -3.95 5.74 -2.86
N HIS A 113 -5.11 6.38 -2.71
CA HIS A 113 -5.27 7.80 -2.99
C HIS A 113 -4.39 8.66 -2.08
N ASP A 114 -4.32 8.37 -0.78
CA ASP A 114 -3.46 9.13 0.13
C ASP A 114 -1.96 8.93 -0.17
N LEU A 115 -1.55 7.71 -0.52
CA LEU A 115 -0.17 7.41 -0.90
C LEU A 115 0.22 8.18 -2.19
N LEU A 116 -0.67 8.24 -3.18
CA LEU A 116 -0.46 8.99 -4.42
C LEU A 116 -0.51 10.52 -4.20
N ARG A 117 -1.38 11.00 -3.31
CA ARG A 117 -1.45 12.42 -2.94
C ARG A 117 -0.15 12.89 -2.30
N ARG A 118 0.35 12.14 -1.29
CA ARG A 118 1.67 12.36 -0.69
C ARG A 118 2.76 12.37 -1.76
N GLY A 119 2.65 11.45 -2.75
CA GLY A 119 3.43 11.43 -3.99
C GLY A 119 3.59 12.79 -4.69
N LYS A 120 2.46 13.44 -4.99
CA LYS A 120 2.41 14.74 -5.68
C LYS A 120 3.03 15.87 -4.85
N GLU A 121 2.82 15.85 -3.54
CA GLU A 121 3.36 16.85 -2.60
C GLU A 121 4.90 16.74 -2.50
N CYS A 122 5.44 15.52 -2.48
CA CYS A 122 6.89 15.27 -2.52
C CYS A 122 7.57 15.84 -3.78
N THR A 123 6.93 15.74 -4.95
CA THR A 123 7.46 16.28 -6.21
C THR A 123 7.41 17.82 -6.27
N ALA A 124 6.46 18.45 -5.57
CA ALA A 124 6.39 19.90 -5.50
C ALA A 124 7.46 20.51 -4.56
N GLY A 125 8.00 19.72 -3.62
CA GLY A 125 9.04 20.16 -2.68
C GLY A 125 10.49 20.04 -3.19
N HIS A 126 10.74 19.27 -4.24
CA HIS A 126 12.07 19.14 -4.86
C HIS A 126 12.20 20.09 -6.06
N GLY A 127 12.21 21.40 -5.80
CA GLY A 127 12.73 22.39 -6.75
C GLY A 127 14.26 22.25 -6.88
N PRO A 128 14.85 22.51 -8.06
CA PRO A 128 16.29 22.36 -8.23
C PRO A 128 17.00 23.35 -7.31
N SER A 129 17.81 22.83 -6.38
CA SER A 129 18.84 23.61 -5.71
C SER A 129 20.02 23.79 -6.64
#